data_AF-Q6ZEB7-F1
#
_entry.id   AF-Q6ZEB7-F1
#
_cell.length_a   1.000
_cell.length_b   1.000
_cell.length_c   1.000
_cell.angle_alpha   90.00
_cell.angle_beta   90.00
_cell.angle_gamma   90.00
#
_symmetry.space_group_name_H-M   'P 1'
#
loop_
_entity.id
_entity.type
_entity.pdbx_description
1 polymer ?
#
loop_
_entity_poly.entity_id
_entity_poly.type
_entity_poly.pdbx_seq_one_letter_code
_entity_poly.pdbx_strand_id
1 'polypeptide(L)'
;MVSIHITRHAIQQLRKLRSAMNNRVIPDIFEQLSLGMNAGNHILRHSQCTEYRKRRLEGGGYLRLFFDDHSPSHYKVIAAVLRDDDTYKREFDDLPRDPCYGWNGETGWEWDWYINEGYLYSAQPSDQQIRDTNEAVKTDNYHRNDGNNHPDYHRVPYHSTIDQSAPGTGKTLNAAEKACELAYVGQNVVFLLPEALIDQQVTKYRCIRQSLQEPAGENLFIGTFHQWLAKAFPQLPFQVASPAKELQVLQEIAQQHRHWQTSGRDPITYRDVLLYQLYVINKNCREDDVFWDNKPRIEELRDIRPQWWQGAWTQEELCRRDYTLQVLQYFQQNPPAPPTPSWGTSIIIDEAQDYLVEEIEIIKHLCHHWQTEAKHPVNLWLLGDINQRIAPVDFTWGGLQLNKTRELQWDNYRTTESILTLANRFQARADASKPADAKWLPKPTDPKFCFEKPGDAVKLLV
;
A
#
# COMPACT_ATOMS: atom_id res chain seq x y z
N MET A 1 12.23 -16.54 -21.29
CA MET A 1 11.15 -15.68 -21.80
C MET A 1 11.46 -14.27 -21.35
N VAL A 2 11.43 -13.30 -22.26
CA VAL A 2 11.77 -11.89 -21.98
C VAL A 2 10.50 -11.17 -21.54
N SER A 3 10.54 -10.40 -20.44
CA SER A 3 9.36 -9.63 -20.03
C SER A 3 9.24 -8.33 -20.83
N ILE A 4 8.01 -7.84 -21.00
CA ILE A 4 7.74 -6.59 -21.74
C ILE A 4 7.05 -5.63 -20.80
N HIS A 5 7.65 -4.46 -20.62
CA HIS A 5 7.13 -3.39 -19.79
C HIS A 5 6.81 -2.20 -20.67
N ILE A 6 5.73 -1.49 -20.36
CA ILE A 6 5.22 -0.38 -21.15
C ILE A 6 5.08 0.83 -20.23
N THR A 7 5.70 1.94 -20.57
CA THR A 7 5.59 3.18 -19.80
C THR A 7 4.18 3.78 -19.91
N ARG A 8 3.74 4.54 -18.90
CA ARG A 8 2.46 5.30 -18.99
C ARG A 8 2.39 6.17 -20.23
N HIS A 9 3.51 6.81 -20.59
CA HIS A 9 3.61 7.63 -21.79
C HIS A 9 3.34 6.83 -23.06
N ALA A 10 4.00 5.67 -23.22
CA ALA A 10 3.77 4.78 -24.34
C ALA A 10 2.32 4.26 -24.37
N ILE A 11 1.73 3.90 -23.23
CA ILE A 11 0.32 3.48 -23.18
C ILE A 11 -0.61 4.60 -23.67
N GLN A 12 -0.41 5.83 -23.22
CA GLN A 12 -1.21 6.98 -23.68
C GLN A 12 -1.10 7.18 -25.20
N GLN A 13 0.09 6.98 -25.76
CA GLN A 13 0.27 7.05 -27.20
C GLN A 13 -0.41 5.88 -27.92
N LEU A 14 -0.25 4.64 -27.43
CA LEU A 14 -0.91 3.46 -27.98
C LEU A 14 -2.45 3.61 -27.98
N ARG A 15 -3.03 4.20 -26.93
CA ARG A 15 -4.46 4.55 -26.88
C ARG A 15 -4.86 5.48 -28.03
N LYS A 16 -4.08 6.54 -28.27
CA LYS A 16 -4.33 7.48 -29.38
C LYS A 16 -4.22 6.82 -30.74
N LEU A 17 -3.35 5.82 -30.86
CA LEU A 17 -3.15 5.06 -32.10
C LEU A 17 -4.20 3.97 -32.32
N ARG A 18 -5.05 3.67 -31.33
CA ARG A 18 -6.05 2.59 -31.39
C ARG A 18 -7.00 2.71 -32.57
N SER A 19 -7.55 3.90 -32.84
CA SER A 19 -8.47 4.11 -33.97
C SER A 19 -7.79 3.92 -35.34
N ALA A 20 -6.47 3.91 -35.37
CA ALA A 20 -5.66 3.76 -36.56
C ALA A 20 -4.99 2.38 -36.66
N MET A 21 -5.21 1.43 -35.74
CA MET A 21 -4.49 0.15 -35.76
C MET A 21 -5.39 -1.03 -35.46
N ASN A 22 -5.11 -2.17 -36.09
CA ASN A 22 -5.70 -3.44 -35.69
C ASN A 22 -5.15 -3.85 -34.31
N ASN A 23 -6.06 -4.18 -33.39
CA ASN A 23 -5.78 -4.55 -32.00
C ASN A 23 -4.81 -5.73 -31.82
N ARG A 24 -4.52 -6.52 -32.87
CA ARG A 24 -3.55 -7.62 -32.81
C ARG A 24 -2.11 -7.20 -33.11
N VAL A 25 -1.90 -6.09 -33.81
CA VAL A 25 -0.57 -5.75 -34.34
C VAL A 25 0.48 -5.57 -33.24
N ILE A 26 0.11 -4.92 -32.14
CA ILE A 26 1.01 -4.67 -31.00
C ILE A 26 1.23 -5.94 -30.18
N PRO A 27 0.18 -6.66 -29.73
CA PRO A 27 0.36 -7.94 -29.04
C PRO A 27 1.22 -8.95 -29.83
N ASP A 28 1.03 -9.07 -31.15
CA ASP A 28 1.84 -9.98 -31.97
C ASP A 28 3.34 -9.61 -31.96
N ILE A 29 3.65 -8.31 -31.95
CA ILE A 29 5.05 -7.84 -31.84
C ILE A 29 5.59 -8.22 -30.46
N PHE A 30 4.82 -7.98 -29.40
CA PHE A 30 5.22 -8.27 -28.04
C PHE A 30 5.40 -9.78 -27.81
N GLU A 31 4.54 -10.62 -28.36
CA GLU A 31 4.67 -12.08 -28.29
C GLU A 31 5.97 -12.56 -28.97
N GLN A 32 6.27 -12.04 -30.16
CA GLN A 32 7.52 -12.39 -30.84
C GLN A 32 8.75 -11.94 -30.06
N LEU A 33 8.72 -10.73 -29.48
CA LEU A 33 9.82 -10.21 -28.66
C LEU A 33 9.99 -11.00 -27.36
N SER A 34 8.90 -11.42 -26.69
CA SER A 34 8.97 -12.18 -25.43
C SER A 34 9.57 -13.59 -25.64
N LEU A 35 9.40 -14.16 -26.84
CA LEU A 35 10.01 -15.41 -27.28
C LEU A 35 11.46 -15.25 -27.75
N GLY A 36 12.03 -14.04 -27.72
CA GLY A 36 13.38 -13.77 -28.20
C GLY A 36 13.51 -13.83 -29.72
N MET A 37 12.38 -13.82 -30.45
CA MET A 37 12.40 -13.76 -31.90
C MET A 37 12.63 -12.32 -32.34
N ASN A 38 13.41 -12.16 -33.41
CA ASN A 38 13.43 -10.89 -34.14
C ASN A 38 12.06 -10.73 -34.81
N ALA A 39 11.18 -9.92 -34.20
CA ALA A 39 9.82 -9.69 -34.69
C ALA A 39 9.73 -9.11 -36.11
N GLY A 40 10.86 -8.69 -36.70
CA GLY A 40 10.96 -8.31 -38.11
C GLY A 40 10.41 -6.92 -38.42
N ASN A 41 11.28 -5.91 -38.38
CA ASN A 41 11.71 -5.08 -39.53
C ASN A 41 12.45 -3.82 -39.02
N HIS A 42 13.70 -3.68 -39.48
CA HIS A 42 14.64 -2.56 -39.25
C HIS A 42 14.74 -2.04 -37.80
N ILE A 43 15.64 -2.66 -37.03
CA ILE A 43 16.13 -2.08 -35.77
C ILE A 43 17.09 -0.94 -36.11
N LEU A 44 16.78 0.27 -35.62
CA LEU A 44 17.69 1.40 -35.66
C LEU A 44 18.04 1.80 -34.24
N ARG A 45 19.33 1.98 -33.99
CA ARG A 45 19.83 2.45 -32.70
C ARG A 45 19.99 3.96 -32.78
N HIS A 46 19.26 4.64 -31.92
CA HIS A 46 19.54 6.02 -31.53
C HIS A 46 20.34 5.98 -30.22
N SER A 47 20.98 7.08 -29.83
CA SER A 47 21.99 7.16 -28.75
C SER A 47 21.71 6.30 -27.50
N GLN A 48 20.45 6.17 -27.08
CA GLN A 48 20.04 5.34 -25.93
C GLN A 48 18.76 4.51 -26.13
N CYS A 49 18.27 4.38 -27.37
CA CYS A 49 17.04 3.61 -27.63
C CYS A 49 17.06 2.82 -28.94
N THR A 50 16.39 1.67 -28.90
CA THR A 50 16.13 0.82 -30.05
C THR A 50 14.76 1.14 -30.64
N GLU A 51 14.71 1.45 -31.93
CA GLU A 51 13.47 1.61 -32.66
C GLU A 51 13.08 0.31 -33.38
N TYR A 52 11.82 -0.09 -33.22
CA TYR A 52 11.18 -1.15 -33.98
C TYR A 52 10.13 -0.59 -34.93
N ARG A 53 10.14 -1.02 -36.21
CA ARG A 53 9.21 -0.52 -37.23
C ARG A 53 8.38 -1.63 -37.83
N LYS A 54 7.05 -1.46 -37.86
CA LYS A 54 6.14 -2.35 -38.60
C LYS A 54 5.29 -1.54 -39.57
N ARG A 55 5.32 -1.93 -40.84
CA ARG A 55 4.47 -1.32 -41.88
C ARG A 55 3.01 -1.70 -41.59
N ARG A 56 2.12 -0.70 -41.58
CA ARG A 56 0.68 -0.97 -41.50
C ARG A 56 0.21 -1.58 -42.83
N LEU A 57 -0.66 -2.59 -42.74
CA LEU A 57 -1.29 -3.20 -43.91
C LEU A 57 -2.24 -2.20 -44.60
N GLU A 58 -2.83 -1.26 -43.84
CA GLU A 58 -3.74 -0.23 -44.33
C GLU A 58 -3.12 1.17 -44.18
N GLY A 59 -3.04 1.94 -45.27
CA GLY A 59 -2.68 3.37 -45.24
C GLY A 59 -1.19 3.73 -45.32
N GLY A 60 -0.28 2.76 -45.56
CA GLY A 60 1.12 3.03 -45.92
C GLY A 60 2.05 3.60 -44.82
N GLY A 61 1.52 4.01 -43.66
CA GLY A 61 2.30 4.48 -42.52
C GLY A 61 3.06 3.36 -41.78
N TYR A 62 4.13 3.72 -41.08
CA TYR A 62 4.87 2.81 -40.20
C TYR A 62 4.46 3.07 -38.74
N LEU A 63 4.07 2.01 -38.04
CA LEU A 63 4.07 1.99 -36.58
C LEU A 63 5.51 1.89 -36.12
N ARG A 64 5.86 2.70 -35.13
CA ARG A 64 7.18 2.72 -34.51
C ARG A 64 7.04 2.55 -33.01
N LEU A 65 7.81 1.63 -32.46
CA LEU A 65 7.95 1.43 -31.02
C LEU A 65 9.38 1.75 -30.64
N PHE A 66 9.56 2.56 -29.62
CA PHE A 66 10.87 2.91 -29.07
C PHE A 66 11.07 2.17 -27.76
N PHE A 67 12.22 1.52 -27.64
CA PHE A 67 12.60 0.69 -26.53
C PHE A 67 13.81 1.28 -25.81
N ASP A 68 13.82 1.17 -24.49
CA ASP A 68 14.97 1.50 -23.65
C ASP A 68 16.05 0.42 -23.80
N ASP A 69 17.29 0.80 -24.09
CA ASP A 69 18.40 -0.15 -24.35
C ASP A 69 19.10 -0.64 -23.07
N HIS A 70 18.60 -0.28 -21.89
CA HIS A 70 19.28 -0.48 -20.61
C HIS A 70 19.17 -1.89 -20.02
N SER A 71 18.37 -2.80 -20.58
CA SER A 71 18.20 -4.15 -20.05
C SER A 71 18.05 -5.23 -21.13
N PRO A 72 18.86 -6.31 -21.10
CA PRO A 72 18.69 -7.45 -22.00
C PRO A 72 17.63 -8.46 -21.50
N SER A 73 17.20 -8.38 -20.24
CA SER A 73 16.26 -9.33 -19.64
C SER A 73 14.79 -8.94 -19.79
N HIS A 74 14.53 -7.69 -20.19
CA HIS A 74 13.19 -7.18 -20.45
C HIS A 74 13.22 -6.03 -21.46
N TYR A 75 12.17 -5.92 -22.27
CA TYR A 75 11.97 -4.79 -23.18
C TYR A 75 11.10 -3.73 -22.52
N LYS A 76 11.58 -2.49 -22.44
CA LYS A 76 10.79 -1.36 -21.92
C LYS A 76 10.37 -0.43 -23.06
N VAL A 77 9.09 -0.39 -23.38
CA VAL A 77 8.52 0.49 -24.40
C VAL A 77 8.32 1.90 -23.84
N ILE A 78 9.11 2.86 -24.32
CA ILE A 78 9.10 4.26 -23.87
C ILE A 78 8.23 5.16 -24.74
N ALA A 79 8.01 4.78 -26.01
CA ALA A 79 7.10 5.49 -26.91
C ALA A 79 6.52 4.62 -28.03
N ALA A 80 5.37 5.04 -28.56
CA ALA A 80 4.73 4.51 -29.75
C ALA A 80 4.22 5.65 -30.63
N VAL A 81 4.55 5.65 -31.93
CA VAL A 81 4.09 6.70 -32.87
C VAL A 81 3.79 6.14 -34.25
N LEU A 82 2.96 6.84 -35.00
CA LEU A 82 2.86 6.69 -36.45
C LEU A 82 3.83 7.67 -37.09
N ARG A 83 4.58 7.23 -38.09
CA ARG A 83 5.53 8.10 -38.82
C ARG A 83 4.84 9.32 -39.41
N ASP A 84 5.37 10.50 -39.08
CA ASP A 84 5.18 11.79 -39.74
C ASP A 84 6.56 12.43 -40.02
N ASP A 85 6.58 13.62 -40.64
CA ASP A 85 7.82 14.32 -41.00
C ASP A 85 8.58 14.87 -39.76
N ASP A 86 7.93 14.96 -38.60
CA ASP A 86 8.47 15.53 -37.37
C ASP A 86 8.91 14.48 -36.34
N THR A 87 8.72 13.19 -36.61
CA THR A 87 8.95 12.10 -35.65
C THR A 87 10.35 12.11 -35.03
N TYR A 88 11.39 12.51 -35.78
CA TYR A 88 12.79 12.54 -35.30
C TYR A 88 13.24 13.90 -34.75
N LYS A 89 12.36 14.91 -34.72
CA LYS A 89 12.64 16.16 -34.01
C LYS A 89 12.43 16.02 -32.50
N ARG A 90 11.90 14.89 -32.04
CA ARG A 90 11.67 14.59 -30.62
C ARG A 90 12.91 13.96 -30.00
N GLU A 91 13.26 14.43 -28.81
CA GLU A 91 14.30 13.83 -27.97
C GLU A 91 13.67 12.67 -27.18
N PHE A 92 13.84 11.44 -27.68
CA PHE A 92 13.32 10.23 -27.03
C PHE A 92 14.11 9.86 -25.77
N ASP A 93 15.37 10.30 -25.70
CA ASP A 93 16.26 10.07 -24.55
C ASP A 93 15.74 10.76 -23.28
N ASP A 94 14.91 11.81 -23.41
CA ASP A 94 14.33 12.56 -22.28
C ASP A 94 12.96 12.04 -21.82
N LEU A 95 12.42 10.99 -22.46
CA LEU A 95 11.09 10.47 -22.10
C LEU A 95 11.09 9.76 -20.74
N PRO A 96 9.98 9.80 -20.00
CA PRO A 96 9.89 9.14 -18.71
C PRO A 96 9.96 7.61 -18.84
N ARG A 97 10.77 6.96 -18.01
CA ARG A 97 10.90 5.48 -17.91
C ARG A 97 9.92 4.86 -16.91
N ASP A 98 9.36 5.67 -16.03
CA ASP A 98 8.39 5.29 -15.00
C ASP A 98 7.15 6.19 -15.08
N PRO A 99 5.99 5.78 -14.53
CA PRO A 99 5.72 4.42 -14.08
C PRO A 99 5.61 3.48 -15.29
N CYS A 100 6.02 2.24 -15.12
CA CYS A 100 5.93 1.20 -16.13
C CYS A 100 5.00 0.06 -15.69
N TYR A 101 4.45 -0.64 -16.68
CA TYR A 101 3.43 -1.68 -16.49
C TYR A 101 3.80 -2.92 -17.29
N GLY A 102 3.76 -4.09 -16.66
CA GLY A 102 4.05 -5.35 -17.32
C GLY A 102 2.93 -5.76 -18.28
N TRP A 103 3.30 -6.22 -19.47
CA TRP A 103 2.41 -6.93 -20.40
C TRP A 103 2.54 -8.43 -20.17
N ASN A 104 1.41 -9.12 -20.11
CA ASN A 104 1.27 -10.49 -19.63
C ASN A 104 0.71 -11.44 -20.70
N GLY A 105 0.76 -11.04 -21.97
CA GLY A 105 0.17 -11.80 -23.06
C GLY A 105 -1.25 -11.38 -23.41
N GLU A 106 -1.73 -10.24 -22.92
CA GLU A 106 -3.06 -9.74 -23.28
C GLU A 106 -3.16 -9.53 -24.79
N THR A 107 -4.16 -10.17 -25.42
CA THR A 107 -4.43 -10.10 -26.87
C THR A 107 -5.90 -9.78 -27.14
N GLY A 108 -6.23 -9.33 -28.36
CA GLY A 108 -7.63 -9.12 -28.76
C GLY A 108 -8.39 -8.16 -27.84
N TRP A 109 -9.44 -8.64 -27.18
CA TRP A 109 -10.25 -7.85 -26.25
C TRP A 109 -9.51 -7.54 -24.93
N GLU A 110 -8.64 -8.44 -24.48
CA GLU A 110 -7.84 -8.25 -23.26
C GLU A 110 -6.80 -7.16 -23.46
N TRP A 111 -6.20 -7.09 -24.67
CA TRP A 111 -5.31 -5.99 -25.03
C TRP A 111 -6.03 -4.65 -24.99
N ASP A 112 -7.23 -4.60 -25.55
CA ASP A 112 -8.08 -3.41 -25.52
C ASP A 112 -8.41 -3.00 -24.08
N TRP A 113 -8.76 -3.95 -23.22
CA TRP A 113 -8.99 -3.68 -21.82
C TRP A 113 -7.71 -3.20 -21.12
N TYR A 114 -6.58 -3.87 -21.37
CA TYR A 114 -5.26 -3.56 -20.82
C TYR A 114 -4.86 -2.13 -21.10
N ILE A 115 -4.86 -1.70 -22.37
CA ILE A 115 -4.43 -0.35 -22.73
C ILE A 115 -5.36 0.70 -22.13
N ASN A 116 -6.65 0.42 -21.90
CA ASN A 116 -7.62 1.41 -21.42
C ASN A 116 -7.69 1.53 -19.88
N GLU A 117 -7.57 0.43 -19.13
CA GLU A 117 -7.60 0.47 -17.66
C GLU A 117 -6.82 -0.70 -17.04
N GLY A 118 -6.77 -1.85 -17.71
CA GLY A 118 -6.23 -3.08 -17.15
C GLY A 118 -4.74 -3.03 -16.77
N TYR A 119 -3.94 -2.19 -17.42
CA TYR A 119 -2.51 -2.04 -17.08
C TYR A 119 -2.28 -1.60 -15.64
N LEU A 120 -3.25 -0.94 -14.98
CA LEU A 120 -3.11 -0.48 -13.60
C LEU A 120 -2.87 -1.64 -12.63
N TYR A 121 -3.31 -2.85 -13.00
CA TYR A 121 -3.13 -4.07 -12.23
C TYR A 121 -1.80 -4.80 -12.50
N SER A 122 -0.93 -4.21 -13.33
CA SER A 122 0.40 -4.72 -13.65
C SER A 122 1.49 -3.67 -13.51
N ALA A 123 1.27 -2.65 -12.67
CA ALA A 123 2.29 -1.66 -12.30
C ALA A 123 3.60 -2.35 -11.88
N GLN A 124 4.73 -1.69 -12.12
CA GLN A 124 6.03 -2.20 -11.70
C GLN A 124 6.70 -1.15 -10.81
N PRO A 125 7.31 -1.56 -9.69
CA PRO A 125 8.18 -0.70 -8.91
C PRO A 125 9.30 -0.10 -9.76
N SER A 126 9.57 1.19 -9.56
CA SER A 126 10.79 1.83 -10.06
C SER A 126 12.02 1.31 -9.32
N ASP A 127 13.21 1.45 -9.91
CA ASP A 127 14.46 1.01 -9.28
C ASP A 127 14.70 1.64 -7.90
N GLN A 128 14.27 2.90 -7.72
CA GLN A 128 14.35 3.58 -6.42
C GLN A 128 13.44 2.90 -5.38
N GLN A 129 12.20 2.61 -5.76
CA GLN A 129 11.25 1.92 -4.87
C GLN A 129 11.72 0.51 -4.51
N ILE A 130 12.31 -0.22 -5.46
CA ILE A 130 12.91 -1.54 -5.22
C ILE A 130 14.05 -1.43 -4.20
N ARG A 131 14.99 -0.49 -4.40
CA ARG A 131 16.10 -0.27 -3.47
C ARG A 131 15.62 0.07 -2.06
N ASP A 132 14.69 1.03 -1.94
CA ASP A 132 14.18 1.47 -0.65
C ASP A 132 13.39 0.36 0.06
N THR A 133 12.62 -0.43 -0.68
CA THR A 133 11.86 -1.57 -0.14
C THR A 133 12.79 -2.69 0.33
N ASN A 134 13.85 -3.00 -0.42
CA ASN A 134 14.87 -3.98 -0.01
C ASN A 134 15.63 -3.52 1.24
N GLU A 135 15.84 -2.22 1.42
CA GLU A 135 16.44 -1.69 2.63
C GLU A 135 15.47 -1.73 3.84
N ALA A 136 14.15 -1.66 3.59
CA ALA A 136 13.11 -1.81 4.63
C ALA A 136 13.07 -3.22 5.19
N VAL A 137 13.14 -4.19 4.29
CA VAL A 137 13.08 -5.62 4.57
C VAL A 137 14.45 -6.23 4.28
N LYS A 138 15.34 -6.24 5.28
CA LYS A 138 16.69 -6.77 5.11
C LYS A 138 16.71 -8.27 4.81
N THR A 139 16.75 -8.63 3.53
CA THR A 139 16.81 -10.00 3.01
C THR A 139 18.17 -10.69 3.20
N ASP A 140 19.23 -9.94 3.52
CA ASP A 140 20.59 -10.48 3.62
C ASP A 140 20.80 -11.36 4.87
N ASN A 141 19.88 -11.31 5.84
CA ASN A 141 19.95 -12.11 7.07
C ASN A 141 19.51 -13.56 6.89
N TYR A 142 19.11 -13.96 5.68
CA TYR A 142 18.40 -15.21 5.40
C TYR A 142 19.22 -16.22 4.60
N HIS A 143 20.52 -15.98 4.38
CA HIS A 143 21.36 -16.98 3.71
C HIS A 143 21.50 -18.26 4.54
N ARG A 144 21.19 -19.39 3.89
CA ARG A 144 21.39 -20.74 4.41
C ARG A 144 22.85 -20.89 4.84
N ASN A 145 23.07 -21.13 6.11
CA ASN A 145 24.40 -21.36 6.64
C ASN A 145 24.84 -22.78 6.25
N ASP A 146 25.34 -22.94 5.03
CA ASP A 146 26.01 -24.17 4.60
C ASP A 146 27.37 -24.26 5.32
N GLY A 147 27.34 -24.77 6.55
CA GLY A 147 28.44 -25.56 7.11
C GLY A 147 29.62 -24.86 7.78
N ASN A 148 29.65 -23.55 8.02
CA ASN A 148 30.79 -22.92 8.70
C ASN A 148 30.44 -22.30 10.06
N ASN A 149 31.09 -22.84 11.10
CA ASN A 149 31.13 -22.38 12.48
C ASN A 149 31.74 -20.98 12.59
N HIS A 150 30.97 -19.93 12.34
CA HIS A 150 31.36 -18.57 12.73
C HIS A 150 30.66 -18.19 14.05
N PRO A 151 31.38 -17.78 15.10
CA PRO A 151 30.83 -17.52 16.44
C PRO A 151 30.05 -16.21 16.60
N ASP A 152 29.71 -15.50 15.52
CA ASP A 152 28.92 -14.24 15.56
C ASP A 152 27.39 -14.44 15.48
N TYR A 153 26.91 -15.65 15.78
CA TYR A 153 25.51 -16.08 15.73
C TYR A 153 24.55 -15.40 16.74
N HIS A 154 24.98 -14.35 17.43
CA HIS A 154 24.31 -13.89 18.66
C HIS A 154 23.25 -12.81 18.50
N ARG A 155 22.84 -12.44 17.29
CA ARG A 155 21.68 -11.55 17.10
C ARG A 155 20.82 -12.02 15.94
N VAL A 156 19.81 -12.86 16.25
CA VAL A 156 18.65 -13.01 15.37
C VAL A 156 18.07 -11.61 15.18
N PRO A 157 18.10 -11.04 13.97
CA PRO A 157 17.75 -9.64 13.80
C PRO A 157 16.24 -9.44 13.92
N TYR A 158 15.84 -8.42 14.68
CA TYR A 158 14.51 -7.80 14.58
C TYR A 158 14.70 -6.45 13.92
N HIS A 159 14.04 -6.28 12.78
CA HIS A 159 14.01 -5.02 12.06
C HIS A 159 12.58 -4.51 12.09
N SER A 160 12.36 -3.38 12.74
CA SER A 160 11.10 -2.65 12.66
C SER A 160 11.29 -1.31 11.98
N THR A 161 10.60 -1.12 10.85
CA THR A 161 10.70 0.07 10.01
C THR A 161 9.31 0.67 9.79
N ILE A 162 9.18 1.99 9.91
CA ILE A 162 8.02 2.75 9.41
C ILE A 162 8.45 3.61 8.22
N ASP A 163 7.72 3.49 7.12
CA ASP A 163 7.87 4.31 5.93
C ASP A 163 6.71 5.30 5.83
N GLN A 164 7.02 6.57 6.06
CA GLN A 164 6.14 7.71 5.81
C GLN A 164 6.11 7.96 4.30
N SER A 165 5.00 7.62 3.65
CA SER A 165 4.86 7.64 2.19
C SER A 165 3.63 8.40 1.73
N ALA A 166 3.87 9.47 0.98
CA ALA A 166 2.86 10.36 0.42
C ALA A 166 1.76 9.65 -0.39
N PRO A 167 0.58 10.29 -0.59
CA PRO A 167 -0.47 9.71 -1.42
C PRO A 167 0.01 9.57 -2.86
N GLY A 168 -0.41 8.49 -3.53
CA GLY A 168 -0.15 8.31 -4.97
C GLY A 168 1.26 7.85 -5.34
N THR A 169 2.10 7.49 -4.37
CA THR A 169 3.46 6.97 -4.58
C THR A 169 3.52 5.47 -4.88
N GLY A 170 2.41 4.75 -4.75
CA GLY A 170 2.34 3.31 -4.97
C GLY A 170 2.82 2.45 -3.79
N LYS A 171 2.76 2.95 -2.55
CA LYS A 171 3.17 2.21 -1.33
C LYS A 171 2.57 0.80 -1.21
N THR A 172 1.26 0.68 -1.39
CA THR A 172 0.53 -0.60 -1.35
C THR A 172 1.02 -1.58 -2.40
N LEU A 173 1.33 -1.10 -3.61
CA LEU A 173 1.79 -1.94 -4.72
C LEU A 173 3.19 -2.48 -4.45
N ASN A 174 4.10 -1.63 -3.95
CA ASN A 174 5.45 -2.05 -3.59
C ASN A 174 5.44 -3.07 -2.45
N ALA A 175 4.58 -2.86 -1.45
CA ALA A 175 4.36 -3.82 -0.37
C ALA A 175 3.84 -5.17 -0.89
N ALA A 176 2.89 -5.15 -1.82
CA ALA A 176 2.34 -6.36 -2.44
C ALA A 176 3.42 -7.14 -3.22
N GLU A 177 4.20 -6.46 -4.08
CA GLU A 177 5.31 -7.09 -4.80
C GLU A 177 6.34 -7.70 -3.85
N LYS A 178 6.72 -6.95 -2.81
CA LYS A 178 7.70 -7.46 -1.83
C LYS A 178 7.13 -8.63 -1.02
N ALA A 179 5.86 -8.59 -0.65
CA ALA A 179 5.19 -9.69 0.04
C ALA A 179 5.23 -10.98 -0.80
N CYS A 180 4.91 -10.87 -2.09
CA CYS A 180 4.98 -11.98 -3.04
C CYS A 180 6.42 -12.51 -3.21
N GLU A 181 7.41 -11.64 -3.36
CA GLU A 181 8.83 -12.01 -3.46
C GLU A 181 9.29 -12.82 -2.23
N LEU A 182 8.97 -12.33 -1.03
CA LEU A 182 9.36 -12.98 0.22
C LEU A 182 8.68 -14.35 0.40
N ALA A 183 7.39 -14.45 0.05
CA ALA A 183 6.66 -15.70 0.11
C ALA A 183 7.22 -16.73 -0.88
N TYR A 184 7.63 -16.28 -2.08
CA TYR A 184 8.24 -17.12 -3.10
C TYR A 184 9.59 -17.71 -2.65
N VAL A 185 10.40 -16.95 -1.91
CA VAL A 185 11.65 -17.46 -1.32
C VAL A 185 11.44 -18.27 -0.03
N GLY A 186 10.19 -18.54 0.35
CA GLY A 186 9.83 -19.43 1.46
C GLY A 186 9.70 -18.76 2.83
N GLN A 187 9.65 -17.42 2.91
CA GLN A 187 9.33 -16.74 4.17
C GLN A 187 7.84 -16.79 4.46
N ASN A 188 7.46 -16.89 5.74
CA ASN A 188 6.10 -16.60 6.16
C ASN A 188 5.85 -15.09 6.04
N VAL A 189 4.85 -14.71 5.26
CA VAL A 189 4.51 -13.31 5.03
C VAL A 189 3.10 -13.05 5.52
N VAL A 190 2.95 -12.03 6.36
CA VAL A 190 1.66 -11.53 6.84
C VAL A 190 1.50 -10.12 6.30
N PHE A 191 0.67 -9.96 5.26
CA PHE A 191 0.38 -8.66 4.66
C PHE A 191 -1.00 -8.17 5.12
N LEU A 192 -0.98 -7.19 6.03
CA LEU A 192 -2.16 -6.63 6.67
C LEU A 192 -2.62 -5.35 5.97
N LEU A 193 -3.90 -5.29 5.64
CA LEU A 193 -4.53 -4.20 4.89
C LEU A 193 -5.90 -3.87 5.49
N PRO A 194 -6.38 -2.61 5.34
CA PRO A 194 -7.78 -2.28 5.50
C PRO A 194 -8.68 -3.10 4.55
N GLU A 195 -9.87 -3.47 5.02
CA GLU A 195 -10.85 -4.29 4.28
C GLU A 195 -11.17 -3.72 2.89
N ALA A 196 -11.35 -2.40 2.80
CA ALA A 196 -11.63 -1.72 1.54
C ALA A 196 -10.53 -1.93 0.48
N LEU A 197 -9.26 -2.04 0.86
CA LEU A 197 -8.16 -2.27 -0.09
C LEU A 197 -8.11 -3.72 -0.58
N ILE A 198 -8.49 -4.67 0.28
CA ILE A 198 -8.51 -6.11 -0.04
C ILE A 198 -9.57 -6.39 -1.12
N ASP A 199 -10.80 -5.93 -0.89
CA ASP A 199 -11.95 -6.22 -1.75
C ASP A 199 -11.86 -5.52 -3.11
N GLN A 200 -11.32 -4.31 -3.12
CA GLN A 200 -11.42 -3.44 -4.29
C GLN A 200 -10.19 -3.50 -5.20
N GLN A 201 -8.99 -3.77 -4.65
CA GLN A 201 -7.74 -3.44 -5.35
C GLN A 201 -6.68 -4.55 -5.29
N VAL A 202 -6.27 -4.99 -4.09
CA VAL A 202 -5.03 -5.78 -3.92
C VAL A 202 -5.15 -7.19 -4.47
N THR A 203 -6.30 -7.86 -4.27
CA THR A 203 -6.52 -9.23 -4.76
C THR A 203 -6.54 -9.35 -6.29
N LYS A 204 -6.81 -8.26 -6.99
CA LYS A 204 -6.77 -8.18 -8.47
C LYS A 204 -5.38 -7.90 -9.01
N TYR A 205 -4.46 -7.47 -8.15
CA TYR A 205 -3.11 -7.14 -8.55
C TYR A 205 -2.33 -8.39 -8.97
N ARG A 206 -1.57 -8.29 -10.06
CA ARG A 206 -1.03 -9.46 -10.76
C ARG A 206 -0.19 -10.35 -9.85
N CYS A 207 0.80 -9.80 -9.14
CA CYS A 207 1.73 -10.61 -8.34
C CYS A 207 0.99 -11.40 -7.27
N ILE A 208 0.02 -10.77 -6.59
CA ILE A 208 -0.82 -11.39 -5.57
C ILE A 208 -1.64 -12.53 -6.17
N ARG A 209 -2.36 -12.26 -7.28
CA ARG A 209 -3.16 -13.28 -7.96
C ARG A 209 -2.32 -14.49 -8.39
N GLN A 210 -1.09 -14.25 -8.86
CA GLN A 210 -0.17 -15.32 -9.26
C GLN A 210 0.33 -16.10 -8.05
N SER A 211 0.84 -15.43 -7.01
CA SER A 211 1.32 -16.08 -5.79
C SER A 211 0.26 -16.93 -5.12
N LEU A 212 -1.00 -16.47 -5.08
CA LEU A 212 -2.11 -17.24 -4.49
C LEU A 212 -2.49 -18.51 -5.27
N GLN A 213 -2.06 -18.64 -6.53
CA GLN A 213 -2.29 -19.82 -7.36
C GLN A 213 -1.09 -20.78 -7.38
N GLU A 214 0.05 -20.35 -6.83
CA GLU A 214 1.29 -21.11 -6.76
C GLU A 214 1.51 -21.69 -5.35
N PRO A 215 2.37 -22.72 -5.19
CA PRO A 215 2.72 -23.23 -3.86
C PRO A 215 3.26 -22.16 -2.90
N ALA A 216 3.89 -21.11 -3.42
CA ALA A 216 4.35 -19.96 -2.65
C ALA A 216 3.20 -19.26 -1.88
N GLY A 217 1.96 -19.36 -2.38
CA GLY A 217 0.77 -18.80 -1.74
C GLY A 217 0.48 -19.39 -0.35
N GLU A 218 0.98 -20.58 -0.03
CA GLU A 218 0.85 -21.16 1.31
C GLU A 218 1.57 -20.34 2.38
N ASN A 219 2.66 -19.66 2.00
CA ASN A 219 3.44 -18.81 2.90
C ASN A 219 2.93 -17.37 2.97
N LEU A 220 1.90 -17.00 2.18
CA LEU A 220 1.41 -15.64 2.05
C LEU A 220 0.02 -15.49 2.65
N PHE A 221 -0.08 -14.76 3.76
CA PHE A 221 -1.34 -14.28 4.29
C PHE A 221 -1.62 -12.86 3.79
N ILE A 222 -2.84 -12.63 3.27
CA ILE A 222 -3.36 -11.30 2.93
C ILE A 222 -4.72 -11.17 3.58
N GLY A 223 -4.90 -10.14 4.41
CA GLY A 223 -6.15 -9.95 5.14
C GLY A 223 -6.10 -8.78 6.11
N THR A 224 -7.16 -8.60 6.88
CA THR A 224 -7.17 -7.62 7.97
C THR A 224 -6.43 -8.18 9.20
N PHE A 225 -6.05 -7.29 10.12
CA PHE A 225 -5.43 -7.68 11.40
C PHE A 225 -6.25 -8.74 12.16
N HIS A 226 -7.56 -8.52 12.26
CA HIS A 226 -8.45 -9.42 12.98
C HIS A 226 -8.63 -10.77 12.27
N GLN A 227 -8.71 -10.77 10.93
CA GLN A 227 -8.75 -12.00 10.13
C GLN A 227 -7.47 -12.83 10.33
N TRP A 228 -6.32 -12.16 10.38
CA TRP A 228 -5.05 -12.82 10.64
C TRP A 228 -5.03 -13.45 12.03
N LEU A 229 -5.38 -12.70 13.07
CA LEU A 229 -5.40 -13.23 14.44
C LEU A 229 -6.34 -14.43 14.56
N ALA A 230 -7.55 -14.35 14.00
CA ALA A 230 -8.52 -15.44 14.02
C ALA A 230 -7.99 -16.71 13.31
N LYS A 231 -7.24 -16.54 12.20
CA LYS A 231 -6.66 -17.66 11.45
C LYS A 231 -5.43 -18.25 12.14
N ALA A 232 -4.54 -17.40 12.64
CA ALA A 232 -3.28 -17.80 13.24
C ALA A 232 -3.44 -18.36 14.66
N PHE A 233 -4.47 -17.88 15.38
CA PHE A 233 -4.70 -18.21 16.79
C PHE A 233 -6.16 -18.60 17.04
N PRO A 234 -6.66 -19.70 16.43
CA PRO A 234 -8.05 -20.14 16.55
C PRO A 234 -8.44 -20.56 17.98
N GLN A 235 -7.47 -20.74 18.88
CA GLN A 235 -7.68 -21.05 20.29
C GLN A 235 -8.12 -19.84 21.14
N LEU A 236 -8.10 -18.61 20.59
CA LEU A 236 -8.56 -17.44 21.31
C LEU A 236 -10.07 -17.60 21.63
N PRO A 237 -10.49 -17.40 22.90
CA PRO A 237 -11.86 -17.67 23.33
C PRO A 237 -12.85 -16.55 22.95
N PHE A 238 -12.39 -15.50 22.25
CA PHE A 238 -13.17 -14.32 21.91
C PHE A 238 -12.97 -13.95 20.44
N GLN A 239 -13.98 -13.30 19.88
CA GLN A 239 -14.04 -12.79 18.51
C GLN A 239 -14.26 -11.28 18.54
N VAL A 240 -13.77 -10.60 17.51
CA VAL A 240 -14.03 -9.17 17.33
C VAL A 240 -15.40 -8.97 16.69
N ALA A 241 -16.16 -8.01 17.19
CA ALA A 241 -17.40 -7.55 16.57
C ALA A 241 -17.10 -6.83 15.24
N SER A 242 -18.01 -6.94 14.28
CA SER A 242 -17.88 -6.18 13.03
C SER A 242 -18.05 -4.65 13.26
N PRO A 243 -17.43 -3.79 12.43
CA PRO A 243 -17.63 -2.33 12.52
C PRO A 243 -19.10 -1.90 12.47
N ALA A 244 -19.90 -2.60 11.67
CA ALA A 244 -21.35 -2.37 11.57
C ALA A 244 -22.07 -2.70 12.88
N LYS A 245 -21.66 -3.77 13.56
CA LYS A 245 -22.21 -4.14 14.86
C LYS A 245 -21.85 -3.13 15.95
N GLU A 246 -20.59 -2.67 15.99
CA GLU A 246 -20.17 -1.61 16.92
C GLU A 246 -20.96 -0.32 16.72
N LEU A 247 -21.16 0.09 15.46
CA LEU A 247 -21.97 1.24 15.11
C LEU A 247 -23.42 1.09 15.57
N GLN A 248 -24.03 -0.06 15.27
CA GLN A 248 -25.40 -0.36 15.67
C GLN A 248 -25.54 -0.29 17.20
N VAL A 249 -24.63 -0.91 17.95
CA VAL A 249 -24.65 -0.90 19.42
C VAL A 249 -24.58 0.53 19.96
N LEU A 250 -23.67 1.36 19.45
CA LEU A 250 -23.57 2.76 19.92
C LEU A 250 -24.84 3.56 19.60
N GLN A 251 -25.41 3.35 18.40
CA GLN A 251 -26.67 3.99 17.99
C GLN A 251 -27.84 3.58 18.89
N GLU A 252 -27.98 2.29 19.21
CA GLU A 252 -29.02 1.77 20.10
C GLU A 252 -28.89 2.34 21.52
N ILE A 253 -27.67 2.38 22.06
CA ILE A 253 -27.43 2.95 23.39
C ILE A 253 -27.72 4.46 23.40
N ALA A 254 -27.30 5.18 22.36
CA ALA A 254 -27.59 6.61 22.26
C ALA A 254 -29.10 6.87 22.17
N GLN A 255 -29.85 6.07 21.42
CA GLN A 255 -31.30 6.18 21.34
C GLN A 255 -31.99 5.97 22.69
N GLN A 256 -31.43 5.18 23.61
CA GLN A 256 -31.98 5.03 24.96
C GLN A 256 -31.83 6.31 25.80
N HIS A 257 -30.96 7.24 25.39
CA HIS A 257 -30.75 8.51 26.07
C HIS A 257 -31.69 9.60 25.52
N ARG A 258 -32.62 10.07 26.36
CA ARG A 258 -33.68 11.03 25.99
C ARG A 258 -33.18 12.30 25.28
N HIS A 259 -31.98 12.78 25.62
CA HIS A 259 -31.38 13.93 24.95
C HIS A 259 -31.00 13.65 23.50
N TRP A 260 -30.50 12.47 23.16
CA TRP A 260 -30.12 12.13 21.78
C TRP A 260 -31.33 11.98 20.86
N GLN A 261 -32.48 11.59 21.40
CA GLN A 261 -33.75 11.52 20.65
C GLN A 261 -34.32 12.89 20.25
N THR A 262 -33.98 13.95 21.01
CA THR A 262 -34.67 15.25 20.94
C THR A 262 -33.78 16.42 20.51
N SER A 263 -32.46 16.20 20.43
CA SER A 263 -31.47 17.29 20.36
C SER A 263 -31.09 17.78 18.96
N GLY A 264 -31.65 17.24 17.87
CA GLY A 264 -31.23 17.63 16.52
C GLY A 264 -29.74 17.44 16.24
N ARG A 265 -29.06 16.59 17.04
CA ARG A 265 -27.64 16.26 16.90
C ARG A 265 -27.38 15.50 15.61
N ASP A 266 -26.15 15.63 15.11
CA ASP A 266 -25.70 14.86 13.96
C ASP A 266 -25.76 13.35 14.22
N PRO A 267 -26.16 12.53 13.22
CA PRO A 267 -26.23 11.08 13.34
C PRO A 267 -24.91 10.48 13.83
N ILE A 268 -25.00 9.41 14.63
CA ILE A 268 -23.83 8.65 15.06
C ILE A 268 -23.27 7.87 13.87
N THR A 269 -21.98 8.06 13.62
CA THR A 269 -21.20 7.41 12.56
C THR A 269 -20.14 6.48 13.15
N TYR A 270 -19.47 5.69 12.31
CA TYR A 270 -18.38 4.82 12.79
C TYR A 270 -17.20 5.61 13.37
N ARG A 271 -16.97 6.85 12.92
CA ARG A 271 -15.97 7.73 13.54
C ARG A 271 -16.28 7.99 15.01
N ASP A 272 -17.56 8.12 15.35
CA ASP A 272 -18.00 8.32 16.74
C ASP A 272 -17.75 7.08 17.60
N VAL A 273 -17.87 5.88 17.03
CA VAL A 273 -17.49 4.63 17.70
C VAL A 273 -16.01 4.66 18.10
N LEU A 274 -15.13 5.05 17.18
CA LEU A 274 -13.70 5.12 17.45
C LEU A 274 -13.37 6.20 18.50
N LEU A 275 -13.97 7.39 18.40
CA LEU A 275 -13.83 8.44 19.41
C LEU A 275 -14.33 7.99 20.79
N TYR A 276 -15.46 7.28 20.83
CA TYR A 276 -16.04 6.75 22.06
C TYR A 276 -15.11 5.72 22.71
N GLN A 277 -14.57 4.80 21.91
CA GLN A 277 -13.60 3.80 22.36
C GLN A 277 -12.29 4.43 22.87
N LEU A 278 -11.83 5.50 22.23
CA LEU A 278 -10.54 6.13 22.56
C LEU A 278 -10.60 7.12 23.71
N TYR A 279 -11.67 7.91 23.85
CA TYR A 279 -11.70 9.06 24.77
C TYR A 279 -12.85 9.04 25.79
N VAL A 280 -13.84 8.16 25.61
CA VAL A 280 -14.98 8.08 26.55
C VAL A 280 -14.84 6.87 27.47
N ILE A 281 -14.64 5.67 26.92
CA ILE A 281 -14.50 4.46 27.74
C ILE A 281 -13.06 4.25 28.26
N ASN A 282 -12.08 4.81 27.56
CA ASN A 282 -10.67 4.72 27.97
C ASN A 282 -10.35 5.74 29.07
N LYS A 283 -10.22 5.26 30.30
CA LYS A 283 -9.88 6.10 31.46
C LYS A 283 -8.46 6.67 31.43
N ASN A 284 -7.56 6.06 30.64
CA ASN A 284 -6.16 6.43 30.56
C ASN A 284 -5.83 7.21 29.28
N CYS A 285 -6.85 7.72 28.58
CA CYS A 285 -6.64 8.48 27.35
C CYS A 285 -5.86 9.77 27.64
N ARG A 286 -5.01 10.16 26.69
CA ARG A 286 -4.31 11.45 26.71
C ARG A 286 -5.12 12.46 25.90
N GLU A 287 -5.17 13.70 26.36
CA GLU A 287 -5.75 14.81 25.60
C GLU A 287 -4.75 15.29 24.53
N ASP A 288 -4.62 14.49 23.47
CA ASP A 288 -3.75 14.76 22.33
C ASP A 288 -4.43 15.61 21.24
N ASP A 289 -3.74 15.87 20.14
CA ASP A 289 -4.27 16.71 19.04
C ASP A 289 -5.61 16.17 18.50
N VAL A 290 -5.76 14.84 18.44
CA VAL A 290 -7.02 14.20 17.99
C VAL A 290 -8.14 14.46 18.99
N PHE A 291 -7.88 14.44 20.30
CA PHE A 291 -8.86 14.85 21.30
C PHE A 291 -9.31 16.29 21.08
N TRP A 292 -8.38 17.24 20.94
CA TRP A 292 -8.70 18.66 20.82
C TRP A 292 -9.47 18.99 19.53
N ASP A 293 -9.09 18.37 18.41
CA ASP A 293 -9.77 18.53 17.12
C ASP A 293 -11.21 18.00 17.15
N ASN A 294 -11.51 17.03 18.02
CA ASN A 294 -12.82 16.38 18.12
C ASN A 294 -13.54 16.69 19.45
N LYS A 295 -13.03 17.63 20.24
CA LYS A 295 -13.49 17.87 21.62
C LYS A 295 -15.00 18.10 21.74
N PRO A 296 -15.65 18.95 20.92
CA PRO A 296 -17.10 19.15 21.04
C PRO A 296 -17.89 17.85 20.85
N ARG A 297 -17.48 17.02 19.87
CA ARG A 297 -18.14 15.75 19.59
C ARG A 297 -17.88 14.72 20.69
N ILE A 298 -16.66 14.67 21.24
CA ILE A 298 -16.32 13.80 22.37
C ILE A 298 -17.14 14.18 23.61
N GLU A 299 -17.34 15.48 23.87
CA GLU A 299 -18.17 15.97 24.98
C GLU A 299 -19.63 15.53 24.82
N GLU A 300 -20.19 15.58 23.62
CA GLU A 300 -21.52 15.01 23.35
C GLU A 300 -21.58 13.50 23.60
N LEU A 301 -20.56 12.77 23.17
CA LEU A 301 -20.46 11.32 23.33
C LEU A 301 -20.32 10.90 24.80
N ARG A 302 -19.78 11.76 25.67
CA ARG A 302 -19.70 11.51 27.13
C ARG A 302 -21.08 11.46 27.82
N ASP A 303 -22.13 11.96 27.18
CA ASP A 303 -23.52 11.79 27.68
C ASP A 303 -23.95 10.31 27.66
N ILE A 304 -23.33 9.50 26.81
CA ILE A 304 -23.58 8.06 26.71
C ILE A 304 -22.78 7.36 27.82
N ARG A 305 -23.48 6.60 28.68
CA ARG A 305 -22.87 5.97 29.86
C ARG A 305 -21.95 4.81 29.47
N PRO A 306 -20.66 4.80 29.88
CA PRO A 306 -19.74 3.70 29.58
C PRO A 306 -20.23 2.32 30.03
N GLN A 307 -21.01 2.23 31.11
CA GLN A 307 -21.55 0.97 31.62
C GLN A 307 -22.53 0.31 30.64
N TRP A 308 -23.27 1.10 29.86
CA TRP A 308 -24.19 0.56 28.85
C TRP A 308 -23.44 -0.03 27.66
N TRP A 309 -22.33 0.61 27.27
CA TRP A 309 -21.42 0.05 26.28
C TRP A 309 -20.81 -1.26 26.76
N GLN A 310 -20.25 -1.28 27.97
CA GLN A 310 -19.66 -2.49 28.54
C GLN A 310 -20.66 -3.63 28.69
N GLY A 311 -21.91 -3.32 29.05
CA GLY A 311 -22.97 -4.32 29.19
C GLY A 311 -23.57 -4.82 27.86
N ALA A 312 -23.22 -4.23 26.72
CA ALA A 312 -23.72 -4.64 25.40
C ALA A 312 -22.92 -5.79 24.78
N TRP A 313 -21.72 -6.08 25.31
CA TRP A 313 -20.81 -7.10 24.79
C TRP A 313 -20.92 -8.41 25.57
N THR A 314 -20.59 -9.52 24.92
CA THR A 314 -20.57 -10.84 25.56
C THR A 314 -19.13 -11.24 25.91
N GLN A 315 -18.94 -12.36 26.61
CA GLN A 315 -17.59 -12.90 26.85
C GLN A 315 -16.94 -13.44 25.55
N GLU A 316 -17.73 -13.78 24.55
CA GLU A 316 -17.28 -14.41 23.29
C GLU A 316 -17.14 -13.41 22.14
N GLU A 317 -17.89 -12.29 22.16
CA GLU A 317 -17.84 -11.25 21.13
C GLU A 317 -17.62 -9.87 21.78
N LEU A 318 -16.51 -9.22 21.39
CA LEU A 318 -16.00 -8.00 22.00
C LEU A 318 -15.89 -6.89 20.96
N CYS A 319 -16.05 -5.64 21.40
CA CYS A 319 -15.68 -4.49 20.56
C CYS A 319 -14.18 -4.51 20.22
N ARG A 320 -13.78 -3.82 19.16
CA ARG A 320 -12.40 -3.76 18.64
C ARG A 320 -11.39 -3.51 19.75
N ARG A 321 -11.55 -2.44 20.53
CA ARG A 321 -10.63 -2.11 21.64
C ARG A 321 -10.54 -3.23 22.67
N ASP A 322 -11.67 -3.72 23.17
CA ASP A 322 -11.69 -4.73 24.23
C ASP A 322 -11.11 -6.06 23.75
N TYR A 323 -11.39 -6.44 22.50
CA TYR A 323 -10.76 -7.57 21.83
C TYR A 323 -9.24 -7.41 21.80
N THR A 324 -8.73 -6.27 21.31
CA THR A 324 -7.30 -5.99 21.25
C THR A 324 -6.64 -6.07 22.63
N LEU A 325 -7.24 -5.47 23.66
CA LEU A 325 -6.70 -5.53 25.02
C LEU A 325 -6.67 -6.95 25.58
N GLN A 326 -7.72 -7.76 25.34
CA GLN A 326 -7.75 -9.14 25.78
C GLN A 326 -6.77 -10.04 25.03
N VAL A 327 -6.59 -9.84 23.72
CA VAL A 327 -5.54 -10.54 22.94
C VAL A 327 -4.16 -10.22 23.50
N LEU A 328 -3.85 -8.93 23.73
CA LEU A 328 -2.56 -8.52 24.25
C LEU A 328 -2.28 -9.16 25.61
N GLN A 329 -3.25 -9.13 26.52
CA GLN A 329 -3.13 -9.77 27.82
C GLN A 329 -2.97 -11.30 27.70
N TYR A 330 -3.72 -11.93 26.79
CA TYR A 330 -3.64 -13.36 26.55
C TYR A 330 -2.24 -13.76 26.06
N PHE A 331 -1.66 -13.06 25.09
CA PHE A 331 -0.32 -13.37 24.58
C PHE A 331 0.80 -13.08 25.57
N GLN A 332 0.64 -12.06 26.43
CA GLN A 332 1.59 -11.85 27.53
C GLN A 332 1.63 -13.03 28.52
N GLN A 333 0.52 -13.76 28.66
CA GLN A 333 0.41 -14.93 29.54
C GLN A 333 0.69 -16.25 28.81
N ASN A 334 0.35 -16.32 27.51
CA ASN A 334 0.46 -17.48 26.66
C ASN A 334 1.11 -17.08 25.33
N PRO A 335 2.43 -16.84 25.31
CA PRO A 335 3.10 -16.44 24.09
C PRO A 335 2.98 -17.52 23.00
N PRO A 336 2.56 -17.18 21.78
CA PRO A 336 2.35 -18.19 20.75
C PRO A 336 3.66 -18.64 20.11
N ALA A 337 3.70 -19.91 19.72
CA ALA A 337 4.81 -20.47 18.94
C ALA A 337 5.01 -19.71 17.61
N PRO A 338 6.25 -19.61 17.10
CA PRO A 338 6.50 -19.03 15.79
C PRO A 338 5.90 -19.88 14.67
N PRO A 339 5.53 -19.28 13.52
CA PRO A 339 5.00 -20.01 12.39
C PRO A 339 6.08 -20.89 11.73
N THR A 340 5.65 -22.00 11.12
CA THR A 340 6.48 -22.88 10.29
C THR A 340 6.34 -22.50 8.81
N PRO A 341 7.42 -22.47 8.00
CA PRO A 341 8.80 -22.86 8.32
C PRO A 341 9.59 -21.82 9.14
N SER A 342 10.63 -22.26 9.86
CA SER A 342 11.48 -21.41 10.73
C SER A 342 12.44 -20.46 9.98
N TRP A 343 12.30 -20.34 8.65
CA TRP A 343 13.15 -19.49 7.81
C TRP A 343 12.96 -18.00 8.14
N GLY A 344 11.77 -17.61 8.60
CA GLY A 344 11.50 -16.28 9.13
C GLY A 344 10.08 -15.80 8.84
N THR A 345 9.71 -14.68 9.47
CA THR A 345 8.43 -14.03 9.26
C THR A 345 8.58 -12.55 8.94
N SER A 346 7.90 -12.11 7.89
CA SER A 346 7.76 -10.70 7.53
C SER A 346 6.32 -10.26 7.73
N ILE A 347 6.09 -9.34 8.67
CA ILE A 347 4.80 -8.70 8.90
C ILE A 347 4.83 -7.32 8.24
N ILE A 348 3.97 -7.13 7.26
CA ILE A 348 3.85 -5.90 6.47
C ILE A 348 2.47 -5.32 6.77
N ILE A 349 2.41 -4.05 7.19
CA ILE A 349 1.15 -3.37 7.51
C ILE A 349 1.03 -2.13 6.64
N ASP A 350 -0.01 -2.07 5.82
CA ASP A 350 -0.36 -0.87 5.07
C ASP A 350 -1.42 -0.04 5.80
N GLU A 351 -1.46 1.26 5.48
CA GLU A 351 -2.28 2.26 6.16
C GLU A 351 -2.15 2.19 7.70
N ALA A 352 -0.92 2.01 8.18
CA ALA A 352 -0.61 1.84 9.60
C ALA A 352 -1.08 3.02 10.47
N GLN A 353 -1.37 4.18 9.88
CA GLN A 353 -1.86 5.37 10.60
C GLN A 353 -3.30 5.23 11.09
N ASP A 354 -4.05 4.22 10.64
CA ASP A 354 -5.45 4.00 11.00
C ASP A 354 -5.64 2.79 11.95
N TYR A 355 -4.53 2.20 12.42
CA TYR A 355 -4.52 1.15 13.44
C TYR A 355 -4.62 1.74 14.85
N LEU A 356 -5.14 0.99 15.81
CA LEU A 356 -5.01 1.33 17.23
C LEU A 356 -3.57 1.08 17.67
N VAL A 357 -3.06 1.87 18.63
CA VAL A 357 -1.73 1.64 19.21
C VAL A 357 -1.64 0.22 19.76
N GLU A 358 -2.68 -0.23 20.45
CA GLU A 358 -2.70 -1.54 21.06
C GLU A 358 -2.65 -2.68 20.03
N GLU A 359 -3.16 -2.49 18.80
CA GLU A 359 -3.04 -3.47 17.71
C GLU A 359 -1.58 -3.59 17.25
N ILE A 360 -0.88 -2.46 17.13
CA ILE A 360 0.55 -2.43 16.79
C ILE A 360 1.39 -3.02 17.93
N GLU A 361 1.02 -2.78 19.19
CA GLU A 361 1.73 -3.35 20.35
C GLU A 361 1.58 -4.88 20.44
N ILE A 362 0.43 -5.46 20.07
CA ILE A 362 0.29 -6.91 19.93
C ILE A 362 1.33 -7.46 18.96
N ILE A 363 1.46 -6.82 17.79
CA ILE A 363 2.39 -7.26 16.74
C ILE A 363 3.83 -7.14 17.24
N LYS A 364 4.19 -6.01 17.85
CA LYS A 364 5.52 -5.82 18.45
C LYS A 364 5.82 -6.87 19.51
N HIS A 365 4.85 -7.19 20.37
CA HIS A 365 5.01 -8.21 21.41
C HIS A 365 5.26 -9.60 20.79
N LEU A 366 4.49 -9.98 19.76
CA LEU A 366 4.70 -11.22 19.00
C LEU A 366 6.09 -11.26 18.36
N CYS A 367 6.48 -10.21 17.64
CA CYS A 367 7.79 -10.13 17.01
C CYS A 367 8.93 -10.26 18.02
N HIS A 368 8.82 -9.57 19.16
CA HIS A 368 9.81 -9.61 20.21
C HIS A 368 9.93 -11.02 20.82
N HIS A 369 8.82 -11.66 21.15
CA HIS A 369 8.79 -13.02 21.67
C HIS A 369 9.44 -14.02 20.68
N TRP A 370 9.00 -14.01 19.42
CA TRP A 370 9.54 -14.90 18.39
C TRP A 370 11.04 -14.70 18.17
N GLN A 371 11.51 -13.46 18.15
CA GLN A 371 12.94 -13.16 18.01
C GLN A 371 13.75 -13.60 19.22
N THR A 372 13.31 -13.25 20.42
CA THR A 372 14.13 -13.38 21.64
C THR A 372 14.09 -14.78 22.23
N GLU A 373 12.91 -15.37 22.32
CA GLU A 373 12.70 -16.68 22.95
C GLU A 373 12.81 -17.79 21.92
N ALA A 374 12.11 -17.67 20.79
CA ALA A 374 12.08 -18.72 19.78
C ALA A 374 13.23 -18.65 18.75
N LYS A 375 14.08 -17.61 18.81
CA LYS A 375 15.20 -17.38 17.88
C LYS A 375 14.76 -17.37 16.41
N HIS A 376 13.53 -16.95 16.15
CA HIS A 376 12.94 -16.86 14.83
C HIS A 376 13.20 -15.48 14.22
N PRO A 377 13.75 -15.36 13.00
CA PRO A 377 13.95 -14.07 12.36
C PRO A 377 12.61 -13.38 12.06
N VAL A 378 12.46 -12.12 12.46
CA VAL A 378 11.23 -11.36 12.25
C VAL A 378 11.51 -9.96 11.70
N ASN A 379 10.77 -9.58 10.67
CA ASN A 379 10.74 -8.24 10.12
C ASN A 379 9.35 -7.63 10.30
N LEU A 380 9.28 -6.41 10.82
CA LEU A 380 8.06 -5.61 10.91
C LEU A 380 8.22 -4.38 10.01
N TRP A 381 7.38 -4.27 8.98
CA TRP A 381 7.38 -3.15 8.06
C TRP A 381 6.02 -2.46 8.08
N LEU A 382 5.99 -1.25 8.60
CA LEU A 382 4.81 -0.39 8.61
C LEU A 382 4.91 0.61 7.46
N LEU A 383 3.79 0.80 6.76
CA LEU A 383 3.63 1.76 5.68
C LEU A 383 2.44 2.64 6.00
N GLY A 384 2.61 3.95 5.83
CA GLY A 384 1.53 4.88 6.11
C GLY A 384 1.85 6.32 5.81
N ASP A 385 0.84 7.16 5.96
CA ASP A 385 0.98 8.60 5.94
C ASP A 385 0.11 9.20 7.04
N ILE A 386 0.74 9.72 8.09
CA ILE A 386 -0.01 10.31 9.20
C ILE A 386 -0.82 11.54 8.79
N ASN A 387 -0.48 12.20 7.67
CA ASN A 387 -1.27 13.30 7.12
C ASN A 387 -2.54 12.81 6.41
N GLN A 388 -2.64 11.52 6.09
CA GLN A 388 -3.84 10.88 5.53
C GLN A 388 -4.69 10.16 6.58
N ARG A 389 -4.33 10.27 7.86
CA ARG A 389 -5.09 9.66 8.95
C ARG A 389 -6.54 10.13 8.93
N ILE A 390 -7.46 9.18 8.77
CA ILE A 390 -8.91 9.44 8.78
C ILE A 390 -9.58 8.87 10.04
N ALA A 391 -9.01 7.81 10.61
CA ALA A 391 -9.42 7.29 11.89
C ALA A 391 -8.84 8.17 13.02
N PRO A 392 -9.62 8.52 14.05
CA PRO A 392 -9.05 9.09 15.26
C PRO A 392 -8.23 7.97 15.90
N VAL A 393 -6.90 8.10 15.93
CA VAL A 393 -5.97 7.19 16.63
C VAL A 393 -4.97 8.01 17.42
N ASP A 394 -4.55 7.51 18.57
CA ASP A 394 -3.92 8.27 19.66
C ASP A 394 -2.38 8.25 19.64
N PHE A 395 -1.77 8.11 18.46
CA PHE A 395 -0.31 8.11 18.34
C PHE A 395 0.26 8.88 17.16
N THR A 396 1.57 9.10 17.29
CA THR A 396 2.48 9.57 16.25
C THR A 396 3.54 8.50 16.02
N TRP A 397 4.18 8.44 14.85
CA TRP A 397 5.22 7.44 14.56
C TRP A 397 6.31 7.33 15.63
N GLY A 398 6.79 8.46 16.17
CA GLY A 398 7.78 8.45 17.25
C GLY A 398 7.30 7.80 18.56
N GLY A 399 5.99 7.71 18.78
CA GLY A 399 5.38 7.03 19.91
C GLY A 399 5.43 5.51 19.81
N LEU A 400 5.59 4.96 18.60
CA LEU A 400 5.66 3.51 18.37
C LEU A 400 7.03 2.90 18.73
N GLN A 401 8.06 3.72 18.95
CA GLN A 401 9.41 3.28 19.34
C GLN A 401 10.01 2.20 18.41
N LEU A 402 9.84 2.38 17.10
CA LEU A 402 10.37 1.47 16.07
C LEU A 402 11.87 1.69 15.87
N ASN A 403 12.58 0.69 15.32
CA ASN A 403 14.02 0.76 15.10
C ASN A 403 14.43 1.81 14.08
N LYS A 404 13.63 1.97 13.00
CA LYS A 404 13.91 2.90 11.91
C LYS A 404 12.63 3.62 11.48
N THR A 405 12.74 4.92 11.23
CA THR A 405 11.71 5.72 10.56
C THR A 405 12.33 6.30 9.30
N ARG A 406 11.64 6.18 8.16
CA ARG A 406 12.09 6.71 6.88
C ARG A 406 10.98 7.54 6.26
N GLU A 407 11.35 8.67 5.68
CA GLU A 407 10.48 9.44 4.80
C GLU A 407 10.84 9.08 3.36
N LEU A 408 9.89 8.52 2.62
CA LEU A 408 10.11 8.11 1.25
C LEU A 408 9.87 9.27 0.30
N GLN A 409 10.86 9.57 -0.53
CA GLN A 409 10.79 10.60 -1.58
C GLN A 409 10.51 9.95 -2.93
N TRP A 410 9.36 9.28 -3.01
CA TRP A 410 8.90 8.66 -4.25
C TRP A 410 8.05 9.63 -5.05
N ASP A 411 8.09 9.48 -6.36
CA ASP A 411 7.25 10.27 -7.24
C ASP A 411 5.77 9.94 -7.02
N ASN A 412 4.93 10.98 -7.05
CA ASN A 412 3.49 10.86 -7.06
C ASN A 412 3.02 10.63 -8.50
N TYR A 413 2.51 9.42 -8.74
CA TYR A 413 2.03 8.98 -10.04
C TYR A 413 0.52 9.16 -10.25
N ARG A 414 -0.20 9.71 -9.26
CA ARG A 414 -1.67 9.83 -9.28
C ARG A 414 -2.14 11.23 -9.63
N THR A 415 -1.44 12.26 -9.16
CA THR A 415 -1.91 13.66 -9.22
C THR A 415 -0.92 14.58 -9.92
N THR A 416 -1.41 15.69 -10.46
CA THR A 416 -0.59 16.73 -11.08
C THR A 416 0.05 17.63 -10.03
N GLU A 417 1.15 18.28 -10.40
CA GLU A 417 1.85 19.28 -9.57
C GLU A 417 0.89 20.38 -9.05
N SER A 418 -0.06 20.81 -9.88
CA SER A 418 -1.07 21.83 -9.53
C SER A 418 -2.02 21.36 -8.42
N ILE A 419 -2.47 20.10 -8.46
CA ILE A 419 -3.36 19.52 -7.44
C ILE A 419 -2.60 19.36 -6.12
N LEU A 420 -1.38 18.84 -6.17
CA LEU A 420 -0.57 18.64 -4.96
C LEU A 420 -0.21 19.98 -4.31
N THR A 421 0.11 21.00 -5.11
CA THR A 421 0.32 22.37 -4.62
C THR A 421 -0.92 22.93 -3.92
N LEU A 422 -2.11 22.67 -4.46
CA LEU A 422 -3.36 23.09 -3.82
C LEU A 422 -3.60 22.35 -2.49
N ALA A 423 -3.39 21.02 -2.45
CA ALA A 423 -3.50 20.23 -1.22
C ALA A 423 -2.56 20.77 -0.12
N ASN A 424 -1.32 21.10 -0.48
CA ASN A 424 -0.33 21.65 0.44
C ASN A 424 -0.75 22.99 1.05
N ARG A 425 -1.59 23.79 0.36
CA ARG A 425 -2.14 25.05 0.92
C ARG A 425 -3.15 24.80 2.03
N PHE A 426 -3.93 23.73 1.96
CA PHE A 426 -4.84 23.35 3.05
C PHE A 426 -4.06 22.90 4.27
N GLN A 427 -3.02 22.09 4.07
CA GLN A 427 -2.16 21.67 5.17
C GLN A 427 -1.44 22.86 5.82
N ALA A 428 -0.89 23.79 5.03
CA ALA A 428 -0.26 24.99 5.56
C ALA A 428 -1.22 25.86 6.38
N ARG A 429 -2.49 25.95 5.98
CA ARG A 429 -3.53 26.63 6.76
C ARG A 429 -3.85 25.88 8.05
N ALA A 430 -3.96 24.56 8.00
CA ALA A 430 -4.20 23.73 9.17
C ALA A 430 -3.05 23.89 10.20
N ASP A 431 -1.79 23.84 9.75
CA ASP A 431 -0.63 24.06 10.61
C ASP A 431 -0.58 25.49 11.18
N ALA A 432 -0.95 26.50 10.40
CA ALA A 432 -1.01 27.88 10.89
C ALA A 432 -2.11 28.12 11.95
N SER A 433 -3.16 27.28 11.97
CA SER A 433 -4.25 27.37 12.95
C SER A 433 -4.00 26.59 14.24
N LYS A 434 -2.84 25.93 14.39
CA LYS A 434 -2.57 25.09 15.55
C LYS A 434 -2.21 25.87 16.82
N PRO A 435 -2.63 25.37 18.01
CA PRO A 435 -2.10 25.84 19.29
C PRO A 435 -0.57 25.65 19.38
N ALA A 436 0.09 26.51 20.17
CA ALA A 436 1.56 26.56 20.28
C ALA A 436 2.23 25.25 20.72
N ASP A 437 1.49 24.35 21.37
CA ASP A 437 1.99 23.08 21.93
C ASP A 437 1.51 21.84 21.15
N ALA A 438 0.76 22.02 20.06
CA ALA A 438 0.31 20.91 19.21
C ALA A 438 1.49 20.30 18.44
N LYS A 439 1.48 18.97 18.22
CA LYS A 439 2.57 18.34 17.47
C LYS A 439 2.53 18.79 16.00
N TRP A 440 3.71 19.06 15.45
CA TRP A 440 3.87 19.38 14.04
C TRP A 440 3.39 18.20 13.18
N LEU A 441 2.55 18.48 12.17
CA LEU A 441 2.30 17.49 11.12
C LEU A 441 3.60 17.29 10.34
N PRO A 442 3.90 16.08 9.85
CA PRO A 442 5.00 15.89 8.91
C PRO A 442 4.83 16.80 7.70
N LYS A 443 5.95 17.20 7.12
CA LYS A 443 5.94 18.12 5.98
C LYS A 443 5.10 17.54 4.83
N PRO A 444 4.32 18.39 4.12
CA PRO A 444 3.65 17.97 2.90
C PRO A 444 4.64 17.42 1.88
N THR A 445 4.14 16.59 0.96
CA THR A 445 4.90 16.13 -0.21
C THR A 445 5.31 17.33 -1.07
N ASP A 446 6.58 17.40 -1.43
CA ASP A 446 7.08 18.45 -2.31
C ASP A 446 6.50 18.26 -3.73
N PRO A 447 5.80 19.26 -4.30
CA PRO A 447 5.20 19.17 -5.64
C PRO A 447 6.18 18.78 -6.75
N LYS A 448 7.49 18.99 -6.55
CA LYS A 448 8.51 18.57 -7.52
C LYS A 448 8.53 17.05 -7.78
N PHE A 449 8.01 16.26 -6.85
CA PHE A 449 7.89 14.80 -6.97
C PHE A 449 6.63 14.38 -7.74
N CYS A 450 5.82 15.31 -8.27
CA CYS A 450 4.72 14.93 -9.17
C CYS A 450 5.27 14.48 -10.53
N PHE A 451 4.86 13.27 -10.94
CA PHE A 451 5.14 12.76 -12.27
C PHE A 451 4.47 13.62 -13.35
N GLU A 452 3.19 13.95 -13.16
CA GLU A 452 2.46 14.82 -14.08
C GLU A 452 2.82 16.29 -13.79
N LYS A 453 3.53 16.90 -14.74
CA LYS A 453 3.89 18.34 -14.79
C LYS A 453 2.64 19.24 -14.73
N PRO A 454 2.78 20.56 -14.48
CA PRO A 454 1.65 21.44 -14.22
C PRO A 454 0.60 21.32 -15.33
N GLY A 455 -0.58 20.79 -14.97
CA GLY A 455 -1.77 20.90 -15.81
C GLY A 455 -2.41 22.27 -15.66
N ASP A 456 -3.66 22.41 -16.12
CA ASP A 456 -4.43 23.63 -15.95
C ASP A 456 -4.47 24.10 -14.49
N ALA A 457 -4.46 25.41 -14.29
CA ALA A 457 -4.49 26.01 -12.96
C ALA A 457 -5.76 25.60 -12.20
N VAL A 458 -5.60 24.85 -11.11
CA VAL A 458 -6.72 24.44 -10.25
C VAL A 458 -7.18 25.64 -9.42
N LYS A 459 -8.45 26.01 -9.53
CA LYS A 459 -9.08 27.07 -8.75
C LYS A 459 -10.11 26.47 -7.81
N LEU A 460 -10.13 26.96 -6.57
CA LEU A 460 -11.26 26.77 -5.67
C LEU A 460 -12.47 27.51 -6.27
N LEU A 461 -13.54 26.78 -6.55
CA LEU A 461 -14.85 27.37 -6.75
C LEU A 461 -15.33 27.76 -5.36
N VAL A 462 -15.24 29.06 -5.05
CA VAL A 462 -15.69 29.64 -3.78
C VAL A 462 -17.14 30.06 -3.90
#